data_AF-A0A9N9S7J2-F1
#
_entry.id   AF-A0A9N9S7J2-F1
#
_cell.length_a   1.000
_cell.length_b   1.000
_cell.length_c   1.000
_cell.angle_alpha   90.00
_cell.angle_beta   90.00
_cell.angle_gamma   90.00
#
_symmetry.space_group_name_H-M   'P 1'
#
loop_
_entity.id
_entity.type
_entity.pdbx_description
1 polymer ?
#
loop_
_entity_poly.entity_id
_entity_poly.type
_entity_poly.pdbx_seq_one_letter_code
_entity_poly.pdbx_strand_id
1 'polypeptide(L)'
;MKFIAILSAILVVTLASDHNQQHQAGWFRQNIRTKTQISSSSSSSESDEQFPKILKTKIYNSDRCILVPEPTSDEINEYHQWAEQQDKQYSSEAEESCRMINVIYKLRDIHAHNKRFDEGKETFKRALNHLSDLTRKEFKTKLLLKETRDKILPQSNVQNLPEFPDPRPSVDYRNENLVSPVGQQGRCGCCWAWSAAAVIEGQLRKCGITSESVSTQNMLDCVAKTYDGCAGGNPYEAFSYEKTGGIVTAAKYPYAAKQNQCVYNKNDIIAYVDQSFRHIFKKSPHVEPYMRKIVSSVGPISAVIYANKNFQDYASGVYSSTDCNNSLPNHAVTIVGYGTDPNFGDYWLLKNSWSNKWGENGFGRVARGKNMCLIESRVYYAQITDQNRNVCKLS
;
A
#
# COMPACT_ATOMS: atom_id res chain seq x y z
N MET A 1 -47.12 15.28 -43.09
CA MET A 1 -48.01 14.62 -42.12
C MET A 1 -47.09 13.91 -41.11
N LYS A 2 -47.07 14.18 -39.80
CA LYS A 2 -47.98 14.92 -38.91
C LYS A 2 -49.41 14.36 -38.86
N PHE A 3 -49.60 13.42 -37.93
CA PHE A 3 -50.72 13.26 -36.98
C PHE A 3 -50.03 12.86 -35.65
N ILE A 4 -50.26 13.43 -34.44
CA ILE A 4 -51.49 13.88 -33.76
C ILE A 4 -52.35 12.64 -33.44
N ALA A 5 -52.60 12.25 -32.18
CA ALA A 5 -53.30 13.01 -31.11
C ALA A 5 -53.11 12.33 -29.71
N ILE A 6 -53.56 12.82 -28.52
CA ILE A 6 -53.98 14.13 -27.94
C ILE A 6 -54.31 13.94 -26.41
N LEU A 7 -54.42 15.04 -25.62
CA LEU A 7 -54.98 15.15 -24.21
C LEU A 7 -54.20 14.46 -23.06
N SER A 8 -54.08 14.97 -21.82
CA SER A 8 -54.51 16.22 -21.11
C SER A 8 -53.37 16.64 -20.15
N ALA A 9 -53.09 17.88 -19.68
CA ALA A 9 -53.88 19.03 -19.19
C ALA A 9 -54.68 18.75 -17.88
N ILE A 10 -54.76 19.58 -16.82
CA ILE A 10 -54.11 20.84 -16.35
C ILE A 10 -54.47 20.93 -14.83
N LEU A 11 -53.64 21.35 -13.84
CA LEU A 11 -53.52 22.74 -13.30
C LEU A 11 -52.60 22.80 -12.04
N VAL A 12 -52.06 23.99 -11.75
CA VAL A 12 -51.45 24.52 -10.48
C VAL A 12 -52.32 24.23 -9.23
N VAL A 13 -51.88 24.18 -7.95
CA VAL A 13 -50.77 24.82 -7.19
C VAL A 13 -50.09 23.82 -6.19
N THR A 14 -49.27 24.08 -5.15
CA THR A 14 -49.08 25.26 -4.23
C THR A 14 -47.61 25.50 -3.79
N LEU A 15 -47.28 25.50 -2.49
CA LEU A 15 -45.99 25.85 -1.85
C LEU A 15 -45.64 24.85 -0.73
N ALA A 16 -44.37 24.83 -0.32
CA ALA A 16 -43.78 24.07 0.81
C ALA A 16 -43.75 22.52 0.63
N SER A 17 -42.70 21.80 1.06
CA SER A 17 -41.40 22.22 1.62
C SER A 17 -40.36 21.12 1.43
N ASP A 18 -39.12 21.46 1.07
CA ASP A 18 -37.97 20.66 1.47
C ASP A 18 -36.69 21.52 1.53
N HIS A 19 -36.08 21.64 2.71
CA HIS A 19 -35.09 22.68 3.00
C HIS A 19 -33.81 22.10 3.63
N ASN A 20 -33.30 20.97 3.11
CA ASN A 20 -32.11 20.33 3.68
C ASN A 20 -31.18 19.59 2.69
N GLN A 21 -30.67 20.27 1.66
CA GLN A 21 -29.64 19.68 0.79
C GLN A 21 -28.66 20.67 0.11
N GLN A 22 -28.12 21.66 0.85
CA GLN A 22 -27.15 22.62 0.27
C GLN A 22 -25.98 23.09 1.17
N HIS A 23 -25.74 22.46 2.33
CA HIS A 23 -24.76 22.93 3.34
C HIS A 23 -23.55 21.98 3.57
N GLN A 24 -22.85 21.51 2.52
CA GLN A 24 -21.51 20.87 2.67
C GLN A 24 -20.45 21.21 1.59
N ALA A 25 -20.69 22.17 0.68
CA ALA A 25 -19.77 22.47 -0.44
C ALA A 25 -19.16 23.90 -0.40
N GLY A 26 -19.14 24.56 0.77
CA GLY A 26 -19.04 26.03 0.85
C GLY A 26 -17.66 26.67 1.10
N TRP A 27 -16.65 25.96 1.58
CA TRP A 27 -15.47 26.59 2.20
C TRP A 27 -14.28 26.91 1.27
N PHE A 28 -14.24 26.36 0.05
CA PHE A 28 -13.04 26.36 -0.80
C PHE A 28 -12.83 27.60 -1.71
N ARG A 29 -13.58 28.71 -1.56
CA ARG A 29 -13.69 29.74 -2.64
C ARG A 29 -13.55 31.22 -2.30
N GLN A 30 -12.99 31.63 -1.14
CA GLN A 30 -12.83 33.06 -0.81
C GLN A 30 -11.41 33.66 -0.97
N ASN A 31 -10.33 32.93 -0.69
CA ASN A 31 -9.01 33.56 -0.47
C ASN A 31 -8.10 33.78 -1.71
N ILE A 32 -8.57 33.53 -2.94
CA ILE A 32 -7.72 33.58 -4.17
C ILE A 32 -8.07 34.75 -5.14
N ARG A 33 -9.19 35.45 -4.96
CA ARG A 33 -9.74 36.37 -5.99
C ARG A 33 -9.50 37.89 -5.80
N THR A 34 -8.71 38.31 -4.81
CA THR A 34 -8.61 39.74 -4.40
C THR A 34 -7.20 40.35 -4.49
N LYS A 35 -6.36 39.93 -5.46
CA LYS A 35 -5.04 40.55 -5.72
C LYS A 35 -4.84 41.01 -7.17
N THR A 36 -5.72 41.91 -7.65
CA THR A 36 -5.49 42.72 -8.86
C THR A 36 -6.35 43.98 -8.87
N GLN A 37 -5.90 45.08 -8.23
CA GLN A 37 -5.89 46.47 -8.77
C GLN A 37 -5.54 47.56 -7.71
N ILE A 38 -4.90 48.64 -8.20
CA ILE A 38 -4.94 50.04 -7.72
C ILE A 38 -4.19 50.43 -6.41
N SER A 39 -2.93 50.86 -6.61
CA SER A 39 -2.22 52.06 -6.11
C SER A 39 -2.44 52.67 -4.69
N SER A 40 -1.33 52.72 -3.95
CA SER A 40 -0.76 53.90 -3.24
C SER A 40 -1.60 54.73 -2.25
N SER A 41 -1.44 54.44 -0.95
CA SER A 41 -1.26 55.45 0.11
C SER A 41 -0.56 54.82 1.34
N SER A 42 0.15 55.61 2.14
CA SER A 42 1.03 55.10 3.21
C SER A 42 0.43 55.21 4.62
N SER A 43 0.18 54.08 5.29
CA SER A 43 0.12 54.00 6.76
C SER A 43 0.27 52.57 7.28
N SER A 44 1.15 52.42 8.29
CA SER A 44 1.27 51.33 9.29
C SER A 44 0.34 50.10 9.26
N SER A 45 0.99 48.92 9.31
CA SER A 45 0.61 47.72 10.10
C SER A 45 -0.71 46.98 9.81
N GLU A 46 -0.77 46.26 8.68
CA GLU A 46 -1.69 45.12 8.47
C GLU A 46 -0.96 43.95 7.78
N SER A 47 -0.58 42.90 8.55
CA SER A 47 -0.03 41.64 7.99
C SER A 47 -0.20 40.38 8.86
N ASP A 48 -0.51 40.52 10.15
CA ASP A 48 -0.35 39.43 11.14
C ASP A 48 -1.66 38.67 11.47
N GLU A 49 -2.67 38.71 10.60
CA GLU A 49 -3.97 38.08 10.86
C GLU A 49 -4.44 37.08 9.78
N GLN A 50 -3.58 36.10 9.45
CA GLN A 50 -4.04 34.87 8.77
C GLN A 50 -3.42 33.56 9.28
N PHE A 51 -3.20 33.48 10.60
CA PHE A 51 -3.17 32.19 11.31
C PHE A 51 -4.42 32.07 12.20
N PRO A 52 -5.23 31.00 12.09
CA PRO A 52 -6.42 30.86 12.91
C PRO A 52 -6.11 30.92 14.41
N LYS A 53 -6.71 31.88 15.13
CA LYS A 53 -6.53 32.06 16.60
C LYS A 53 -6.88 30.82 17.43
N ILE A 54 -7.60 29.86 16.82
CA ILE A 54 -7.84 28.48 17.31
C ILE A 54 -6.54 27.76 17.70
N LEU A 55 -5.44 27.99 16.98
CA LEU A 55 -4.18 27.25 17.16
C LEU A 55 -3.41 27.59 18.44
N LYS A 56 -3.82 28.60 19.23
CA LYS A 56 -3.09 28.95 20.47
C LYS A 56 -3.64 28.30 21.74
N THR A 57 -4.73 27.52 21.70
CA THR A 57 -5.24 26.80 22.88
C THR A 57 -6.04 25.53 22.57
N LYS A 58 -5.62 24.39 23.16
CA LYS A 58 -6.38 23.12 23.33
C LYS A 58 -6.55 22.13 22.13
N ILE A 59 -5.60 21.97 21.21
CA ILE A 59 -5.55 20.78 20.31
C ILE A 59 -4.16 20.12 20.28
N TYR A 60 -3.52 19.94 21.45
CA TYR A 60 -2.13 19.48 21.52
C TYR A 60 -1.95 18.25 22.42
N ASN A 61 -1.10 17.32 21.94
CA ASN A 61 -0.84 15.98 22.46
C ASN A 61 -2.03 14.99 22.35
N SER A 62 -2.30 14.51 21.12
CA SER A 62 -3.16 13.35 20.86
C SER A 62 -2.55 12.45 19.78
N ASP A 63 -2.95 11.18 19.73
CA ASP A 63 -2.43 10.16 18.79
C ASP A 63 -2.51 10.52 17.29
N ARG A 64 -3.27 11.56 16.93
CA ARG A 64 -3.54 12.03 15.56
C ARG A 64 -2.75 13.27 15.15
N CYS A 65 -2.13 13.98 16.08
CA CYS A 65 -1.48 15.27 15.82
C CYS A 65 -0.12 15.36 16.52
N ILE A 66 0.90 15.75 15.78
CA ILE A 66 2.26 15.99 16.27
C ILE A 66 2.49 17.49 16.51
N LEU A 67 3.53 17.82 17.29
CA LEU A 67 3.94 19.21 17.50
C LEU A 67 5.08 19.56 16.55
N VAL A 68 5.01 20.72 15.90
CA VAL A 68 6.07 21.28 15.04
C VAL A 68 6.21 22.79 15.26
N PRO A 69 7.34 23.40 14.87
CA PRO A 69 7.42 24.84 14.62
C PRO A 69 6.40 25.25 13.55
N GLU A 70 5.87 26.47 13.65
CA GLU A 70 4.79 26.97 12.79
C GLU A 70 5.07 26.74 11.28
N PRO A 71 4.06 26.30 10.50
CA PRO A 71 4.11 26.27 9.04
C PRO A 71 4.43 27.62 8.38
N THR A 72 5.18 27.60 7.28
CA THR A 72 5.27 28.75 6.36
C THR A 72 4.08 28.75 5.38
N SER A 73 3.83 29.90 4.73
CA SER A 73 2.80 30.01 3.69
C SER A 73 3.02 29.04 2.53
N ASP A 74 4.27 28.78 2.14
CA ASP A 74 4.60 27.86 1.05
C ASP A 74 4.32 26.39 1.42
N GLU A 75 4.61 26.00 2.67
CA GLU A 75 4.29 24.66 3.17
C GLU A 75 2.77 24.42 3.29
N ILE A 76 2.00 25.47 3.60
CA ILE A 76 0.53 25.45 3.58
C ILE A 76 0.02 25.32 2.14
N ASN A 77 0.59 26.07 1.19
CA ASN A 77 0.24 25.98 -0.23
C ASN A 77 0.54 24.58 -0.80
N GLU A 78 1.70 24.00 -0.48
CA GLU A 78 2.06 22.64 -0.91
C GLU A 78 1.17 21.57 -0.25
N TYR A 79 0.79 21.74 1.02
CA TYR A 79 -0.21 20.91 1.66
C TYR A 79 -1.56 20.93 0.93
N HIS A 80 -2.07 22.12 0.55
CA HIS A 80 -3.36 22.21 -0.15
C HIS A 80 -3.32 21.58 -1.54
N GLN A 81 -2.23 21.78 -2.30
CA GLN A 81 -2.03 21.10 -3.58
C GLN A 81 -1.98 19.58 -3.43
N TRP A 82 -1.27 19.07 -2.41
CA TRP A 82 -1.27 17.64 -2.09
C TRP A 82 -2.67 17.14 -1.70
N ALA A 83 -3.42 17.89 -0.88
CA ALA A 83 -4.74 17.49 -0.41
C ALA A 83 -5.75 17.34 -1.57
N GLU A 84 -5.72 18.28 -2.52
CA GLU A 84 -6.51 18.21 -3.76
C GLU A 84 -6.11 17.00 -4.63
N GLN A 85 -4.81 16.83 -4.91
CA GLN A 85 -4.29 15.70 -5.71
C GLN A 85 -4.58 14.32 -5.07
N GLN A 86 -4.72 14.26 -3.76
CA GLN A 86 -5.02 13.02 -3.04
C GLN A 86 -6.52 12.76 -2.81
N ASP A 87 -7.42 13.70 -3.18
CA ASP A 87 -8.85 13.71 -2.83
C ASP A 87 -9.07 13.54 -1.31
N LYS A 88 -8.56 14.52 -0.55
CA LYS A 88 -8.59 14.50 0.91
C LYS A 88 -9.79 15.24 1.45
N GLN A 89 -10.58 14.52 2.25
CA GLN A 89 -11.77 15.02 2.92
C GLN A 89 -11.66 14.66 4.41
N TYR A 90 -11.95 15.63 5.29
CA TYR A 90 -11.78 15.52 6.73
C TYR A 90 -13.10 15.84 7.45
N SER A 91 -13.31 15.24 8.63
CA SER A 91 -14.57 15.36 9.37
C SER A 91 -14.78 16.71 10.06
N SER A 92 -13.74 17.54 10.15
CA SER A 92 -13.78 18.89 10.73
C SER A 92 -12.47 19.63 10.44
N GLU A 93 -12.52 20.96 10.48
CA GLU A 93 -11.36 21.87 10.41
C GLU A 93 -10.27 21.51 11.43
N ALA A 94 -10.66 20.99 12.60
CA ALA A 94 -9.75 20.56 13.65
C ALA A 94 -8.97 19.29 13.27
N GLU A 95 -9.62 18.30 12.65
CA GLU A 95 -8.95 17.11 12.11
C GLU A 95 -8.08 17.52 10.90
N GLU A 96 -8.58 18.38 10.01
CA GLU A 96 -7.80 18.92 8.87
C GLU A 96 -6.52 19.64 9.33
N SER A 97 -6.61 20.54 10.31
CA SER A 97 -5.46 21.25 10.88
C SER A 97 -4.40 20.28 11.43
N CYS A 98 -4.84 19.20 12.11
CA CYS A 98 -3.92 18.16 12.57
C CYS A 98 -3.26 17.40 11.41
N ARG A 99 -3.98 17.19 10.31
CA ARG A 99 -3.54 16.45 9.12
C ARG A 99 -2.55 17.27 8.29
N MET A 100 -2.80 18.57 8.15
CA MET A 100 -1.84 19.56 7.61
C MET A 100 -0.51 19.51 8.35
N ILE A 101 -0.55 19.59 9.69
CA ILE A 101 0.65 19.53 10.54
C ILE A 101 1.42 18.21 10.37
N ASN A 102 0.72 17.08 10.26
CA ASN A 102 1.36 15.78 9.96
C ASN A 102 2.06 15.76 8.59
N VAL A 103 1.43 16.34 7.56
CA VAL A 103 1.99 16.43 6.19
C VAL A 103 3.20 17.36 6.15
N ILE A 104 3.13 18.55 6.76
CA ILE A 104 4.22 19.55 6.73
C ILE A 104 5.46 19.06 7.47
N TYR A 105 5.31 18.35 8.60
CA TYR A 105 6.42 17.66 9.25
C TYR A 105 7.12 16.65 8.32
N LYS A 106 6.32 15.85 7.63
CA LYS A 106 6.79 14.81 6.72
C LYS A 106 7.45 15.42 5.48
N LEU A 107 6.91 16.51 4.96
CA LEU A 107 7.45 17.30 3.87
C LEU A 107 8.85 17.84 4.20
N ARG A 108 9.03 18.44 5.39
CA ARG A 108 10.34 18.89 5.91
C ARG A 108 11.36 17.74 5.95
N ASP A 109 10.97 16.55 6.44
CA ASP A 109 11.82 15.35 6.49
C ASP A 109 12.10 14.74 5.10
N ILE A 110 11.19 14.89 4.14
CA ILE A 110 11.35 14.50 2.73
C ILE A 110 12.30 15.45 2.00
N HIS A 111 12.18 16.76 2.19
CA HIS A 111 13.08 17.75 1.59
C HIS A 111 14.52 17.59 2.11
N ALA A 112 14.68 17.37 3.41
CA ALA A 112 15.99 17.03 4.00
C ALA A 112 16.57 15.72 3.46
N HIS A 113 15.72 14.74 3.10
CA HIS A 113 16.14 13.47 2.48
C HIS A 113 16.52 13.64 1.01
N ASN A 114 15.66 14.25 0.21
CA ASN A 114 15.87 14.41 -1.23
C ASN A 114 17.09 15.30 -1.52
N LYS A 115 17.37 16.32 -0.69
CA LYS A 115 18.64 17.05 -0.77
C LYS A 115 19.87 16.13 -0.61
N ARG A 116 19.84 15.14 0.30
CA ARG A 116 20.92 14.16 0.43
C ARG A 116 21.01 13.20 -0.77
N PHE A 117 19.88 12.84 -1.39
CA PHE A 117 19.88 12.11 -2.66
C PHE A 117 20.55 12.91 -3.78
N ASP A 118 20.19 14.19 -3.93
CA ASP A 118 20.74 15.07 -4.95
C ASP A 118 22.23 15.41 -4.69
N GLU A 119 22.69 15.29 -3.44
CA GLU A 119 24.10 15.28 -3.03
C GLU A 119 24.80 13.89 -3.18
N GLY A 120 24.14 12.88 -3.74
CA GLY A 120 24.68 11.54 -3.98
C GLY A 120 24.81 10.63 -2.74
N LYS A 121 24.18 11.00 -1.61
CA LYS A 121 24.31 10.33 -0.30
C LYS A 121 23.18 9.34 0.01
N GLU A 122 22.14 9.29 -0.82
CA GLU A 122 20.98 8.38 -0.70
C GLU A 122 20.72 7.68 -2.03
N THR A 123 20.23 6.45 -2.01
CA THR A 123 19.97 5.66 -3.24
C THR A 123 18.50 5.66 -3.69
N PHE A 124 17.63 6.41 -3.00
CA PHE A 124 16.19 6.51 -3.30
C PHE A 124 15.65 7.90 -2.95
N LYS A 125 14.65 8.38 -3.71
CA LYS A 125 13.87 9.58 -3.39
C LYS A 125 12.62 9.22 -2.60
N ARG A 126 12.13 10.19 -1.82
CA ARG A 126 10.86 10.16 -1.11
C ARG A 126 9.91 11.22 -1.66
N ALA A 127 8.60 11.01 -1.50
CA ALA A 127 7.57 11.98 -1.89
C ALA A 127 6.35 11.87 -0.98
N LEU A 128 5.55 12.94 -0.93
CA LEU A 128 4.22 12.87 -0.33
C LEU A 128 3.32 11.94 -1.16
N ASN A 129 2.41 11.27 -0.48
CA ASN A 129 1.49 10.27 -1.03
C ASN A 129 0.19 10.21 -0.22
N HIS A 130 -0.78 9.40 -0.64
CA HIS A 130 -2.08 9.26 0.02
C HIS A 130 -2.06 8.85 1.52
N LEU A 131 -0.91 8.41 2.07
CA LEU A 131 -0.71 8.02 3.48
C LEU A 131 0.10 9.06 4.28
N SER A 132 0.38 10.23 3.69
CA SER A 132 1.27 11.24 4.30
C SER A 132 0.69 11.98 5.49
N ASP A 133 -0.64 12.05 5.60
CA ASP A 133 -1.36 12.67 6.72
C ASP A 133 -1.50 11.77 7.95
N LEU A 134 -1.10 10.49 7.87
CA LEU A 134 -1.13 9.56 8.99
C LEU A 134 0.08 9.75 9.92
N THR A 135 -0.16 9.86 11.23
CA THR A 135 0.95 9.81 12.20
C THR A 135 1.65 8.46 12.12
N ARG A 136 2.93 8.39 12.55
CA ARG A 136 3.65 7.11 12.57
C ARG A 136 3.00 6.06 13.48
N LYS A 137 2.23 6.49 14.49
CA LYS A 137 1.41 5.59 15.34
C LYS A 137 0.23 5.04 14.54
N GLU A 138 -0.54 5.90 13.86
CA GLU A 138 -1.67 5.48 13.04
C GLU A 138 -1.27 4.57 11.87
N PHE A 139 -0.16 4.87 11.19
CA PHE A 139 0.34 4.02 10.11
C PHE A 139 0.69 2.62 10.64
N LYS A 140 1.41 2.54 11.78
CA LYS A 140 1.72 1.28 12.46
C LYS A 140 0.46 0.50 12.87
N THR A 141 -0.59 1.16 13.37
CA THR A 141 -1.79 0.46 13.87
C THR A 141 -2.85 0.16 12.82
N LYS A 142 -2.84 0.85 11.67
CA LYS A 142 -3.87 0.72 10.62
C LYS A 142 -3.42 -0.03 9.36
N LEU A 143 -2.12 -0.07 9.03
CA LEU A 143 -1.63 -0.69 7.79
C LEU A 143 -0.60 -1.80 8.00
N LEU A 144 0.13 -1.79 9.10
CA LEU A 144 1.16 -2.78 9.38
C LEU A 144 0.61 -3.98 10.16
N LEU A 145 1.32 -5.10 10.07
CA LEU A 145 1.14 -6.25 10.95
C LEU A 145 1.50 -5.83 12.38
N LYS A 146 0.71 -6.28 13.38
CA LYS A 146 1.22 -6.37 14.76
C LYS A 146 2.51 -7.19 14.76
N GLU A 147 3.44 -6.87 15.67
CA GLU A 147 4.64 -7.68 15.89
C GLU A 147 4.23 -9.05 16.44
N THR A 148 4.04 -10.02 15.56
CA THR A 148 3.77 -11.40 15.97
C THR A 148 5.03 -11.95 16.62
N ARG A 149 4.90 -12.36 17.88
CA ARG A 149 5.84 -13.29 18.51
C ARG A 149 5.67 -14.65 17.84
N ASP A 150 6.19 -14.78 16.62
CA ASP A 150 6.23 -16.04 15.90
C ASP A 150 6.96 -17.05 16.79
N LYS A 151 6.20 -18.03 17.31
CA LYS A 151 6.72 -19.15 18.10
C LYS A 151 7.92 -19.73 17.36
N ILE A 152 9.06 -19.86 18.03
CA ILE A 152 10.39 -20.11 17.43
C ILE A 152 10.30 -21.08 16.24
N LEU A 153 10.22 -20.52 15.04
CA LEU A 153 10.05 -21.31 13.82
C LEU A 153 11.38 -21.98 13.46
N PRO A 154 11.38 -23.24 12.98
CA PRO A 154 12.59 -23.90 12.54
C PRO A 154 13.23 -23.09 11.42
N GLN A 155 14.52 -22.81 11.57
CA GLN A 155 15.30 -22.03 10.61
C GLN A 155 15.70 -22.90 9.43
N SER A 156 15.50 -22.40 8.22
CA SER A 156 15.88 -23.09 7.00
C SER A 156 17.37 -22.90 6.74
N ASN A 157 18.13 -24.00 6.67
CA ASN A 157 19.46 -23.96 6.07
C ASN A 157 19.34 -24.15 4.56
N VAL A 158 19.83 -23.18 3.78
CA VAL A 158 19.82 -23.23 2.29
C VAL A 158 20.45 -24.52 1.76
N GLN A 159 21.51 -25.01 2.42
CA GLN A 159 22.25 -26.22 2.02
C GLN A 159 21.44 -27.52 2.19
N ASN A 160 20.28 -27.45 2.85
CA ASN A 160 19.38 -28.59 3.07
C ASN A 160 18.06 -28.45 2.29
N LEU A 161 17.94 -27.46 1.38
CA LEU A 161 16.74 -27.22 0.58
C LEU A 161 16.88 -27.82 -0.84
N PRO A 162 15.76 -28.10 -1.55
CA PRO A 162 15.82 -28.57 -2.93
C PRO A 162 16.55 -27.59 -3.84
N GLU A 163 17.40 -28.11 -4.73
CA GLU A 163 18.04 -27.27 -5.74
C GLU A 163 17.04 -26.80 -6.80
N PHE A 164 17.36 -25.64 -7.36
CA PHE A 164 16.66 -25.00 -8.47
C PHE A 164 17.67 -24.71 -9.60
N PRO A 165 17.21 -24.61 -10.86
CA PRO A 165 18.05 -24.14 -11.98
C PRO A 165 18.75 -22.81 -11.68
N ASP A 166 19.83 -22.54 -12.40
CA ASP A 166 20.52 -21.25 -12.27
C ASP A 166 19.62 -20.08 -12.70
N PRO A 167 19.69 -18.94 -11.99
CA PRO A 167 18.73 -17.86 -12.17
C PRO A 167 19.02 -17.07 -13.45
N ARG A 168 17.96 -16.52 -14.07
CA ARG A 168 18.12 -15.48 -15.09
C ARG A 168 18.93 -14.29 -14.52
N PRO A 169 19.72 -13.54 -15.30
CA PRO A 169 20.47 -12.39 -14.79
C PRO A 169 19.56 -11.31 -14.16
N SER A 170 18.37 -11.14 -14.72
CA SER A 170 17.31 -10.25 -14.24
C SER A 170 15.94 -10.84 -14.56
N VAL A 171 14.93 -10.46 -13.78
CA VAL A 171 13.53 -10.90 -13.92
C VAL A 171 12.60 -9.72 -13.65
N ASP A 172 11.58 -9.53 -14.47
CA ASP A 172 10.49 -8.58 -14.20
C ASP A 172 9.15 -9.16 -14.67
N TYR A 173 8.44 -9.81 -13.76
CA TYR A 173 7.20 -10.51 -14.08
C TYR A 173 6.04 -9.59 -14.48
N ARG A 174 6.20 -8.25 -14.40
CA ARG A 174 5.26 -7.29 -14.99
C ARG A 174 5.25 -7.40 -16.51
N ASN A 175 6.41 -7.60 -17.11
CA ASN A 175 6.59 -7.71 -18.56
C ASN A 175 6.19 -9.09 -19.10
N GLU A 176 6.10 -10.09 -18.22
CA GLU A 176 5.75 -11.49 -18.52
C GLU A 176 4.27 -11.79 -18.18
N ASN A 177 3.44 -10.77 -17.90
CA ASN A 177 2.02 -10.87 -17.55
C ASN A 177 1.72 -11.74 -16.29
N LEU A 178 2.72 -12.10 -15.48
CA LEU A 178 2.56 -12.87 -14.23
C LEU A 178 2.31 -11.97 -13.01
N VAL A 179 1.95 -10.71 -13.21
CA VAL A 179 1.64 -9.73 -12.15
C VAL A 179 0.29 -9.06 -12.43
N SER A 180 -0.64 -9.21 -11.49
CA SER A 180 -1.93 -8.52 -11.45
C SER A 180 -1.81 -7.02 -11.09
N PRO A 181 -2.83 -6.19 -11.34
CA PRO A 181 -2.87 -4.79 -10.91
C PRO A 181 -2.60 -4.58 -9.41
N VAL A 182 -2.15 -3.37 -9.02
CA VAL A 182 -1.80 -3.07 -7.62
C VAL A 182 -3.05 -2.90 -6.75
N GLY A 183 -3.08 -3.63 -5.63
CA GLY A 183 -4.17 -3.61 -4.66
C GLY A 183 -4.06 -2.50 -3.62
N GLN A 184 -5.16 -2.26 -2.89
CA GLN A 184 -5.25 -1.25 -1.84
C GLN A 184 -5.86 -1.85 -0.56
N GLN A 185 -5.03 -2.16 0.43
CA GLN A 185 -5.46 -2.73 1.71
C GLN A 185 -6.22 -1.74 2.63
N GLY A 186 -6.24 -0.45 2.27
CA GLY A 186 -6.87 0.60 3.08
C GLY A 186 -6.31 0.68 4.50
N ARG A 187 -7.20 0.87 5.48
CA ARG A 187 -6.88 0.96 6.92
C ARG A 187 -7.06 -0.40 7.64
N CYS A 188 -6.59 -1.47 6.99
CA CYS A 188 -6.62 -2.84 7.49
C CYS A 188 -5.24 -3.50 7.30
N GLY A 189 -4.63 -4.04 8.36
CA GLY A 189 -3.32 -4.72 8.38
C GLY A 189 -3.30 -6.11 7.74
N CYS A 190 -3.97 -6.26 6.59
CA CYS A 190 -4.13 -7.51 5.84
C CYS A 190 -3.13 -7.67 4.68
N CYS A 191 -2.00 -6.96 4.70
CA CYS A 191 -0.95 -7.07 3.68
C CYS A 191 -0.45 -8.52 3.47
N TRP A 192 -0.57 -9.37 4.50
CA TRP A 192 -0.28 -10.80 4.43
C TRP A 192 -1.16 -11.53 3.41
N ALA A 193 -2.46 -11.19 3.33
CA ALA A 193 -3.41 -11.74 2.37
C ALA A 193 -3.18 -11.16 0.97
N TRP A 194 -2.93 -9.84 0.85
CA TRP A 194 -2.57 -9.22 -0.43
C TRP A 194 -1.26 -9.78 -1.03
N SER A 195 -0.26 -10.04 -0.19
CA SER A 195 0.99 -10.67 -0.59
C SER A 195 0.78 -12.10 -1.10
N ALA A 196 -0.05 -12.89 -0.41
CA ALA A 196 -0.40 -14.25 -0.82
C ALA A 196 -1.23 -14.29 -2.10
N ALA A 197 -2.26 -13.46 -2.21
CA ALA A 197 -3.08 -13.34 -3.41
C ALA A 197 -2.22 -13.00 -4.64
N ALA A 198 -1.28 -12.05 -4.55
CA ALA A 198 -0.40 -11.71 -5.66
C ALA A 198 0.56 -12.86 -6.09
N VAL A 199 0.90 -13.79 -5.19
CA VAL A 199 1.62 -15.03 -5.55
C VAL A 199 0.70 -16.01 -6.27
N ILE A 200 -0.52 -16.20 -5.78
CA ILE A 200 -1.51 -17.12 -6.37
C ILE A 200 -1.96 -16.63 -7.75
N GLU A 201 -2.23 -15.33 -7.90
CA GLU A 201 -2.47 -14.67 -9.19
C GLU A 201 -1.30 -14.90 -10.16
N GLY A 202 -0.05 -14.82 -9.65
CA GLY A 202 1.15 -15.11 -10.42
C GLY A 202 1.26 -16.58 -10.88
N GLN A 203 0.70 -17.54 -10.13
CA GLN A 203 0.62 -18.95 -10.59
C GLN A 203 -0.57 -19.17 -11.54
N LEU A 204 -1.75 -18.61 -11.24
CA LEU A 204 -2.95 -18.65 -12.11
C LEU A 204 -2.63 -18.14 -13.52
N ARG A 205 -1.84 -17.06 -13.61
CA ARG A 205 -1.40 -16.46 -14.87
C ARG A 205 -0.49 -17.38 -15.69
N LYS A 206 0.32 -18.26 -15.06
CA LYS A 206 1.05 -19.33 -15.76
C LYS A 206 0.13 -20.45 -16.26
N CYS A 207 -0.96 -20.72 -15.54
CA CYS A 207 -2.01 -21.64 -15.99
C CYS A 207 -2.89 -21.04 -17.11
N GLY A 208 -2.59 -19.82 -17.61
CA GLY A 208 -3.42 -19.09 -18.58
C GLY A 208 -4.64 -18.38 -17.96
N ILE A 209 -4.88 -18.51 -16.66
CA ILE A 209 -6.02 -17.90 -15.95
C ILE A 209 -5.63 -16.45 -15.61
N THR A 210 -5.89 -15.53 -16.54
CA THR A 210 -5.41 -14.14 -16.49
C THR A 210 -6.47 -13.10 -16.13
N SER A 211 -7.75 -13.41 -16.32
CA SER A 211 -8.89 -12.52 -16.03
C SER A 211 -9.19 -12.35 -14.54
N GLU A 212 -8.90 -13.39 -13.74
CA GLU A 212 -9.33 -13.45 -12.36
C GLU A 212 -8.31 -12.81 -11.40
N SER A 213 -8.78 -11.83 -10.62
CA SER A 213 -8.10 -11.43 -9.39
C SER A 213 -8.57 -12.28 -8.22
N VAL A 214 -7.65 -12.62 -7.30
CA VAL A 214 -7.93 -13.49 -6.15
C VAL A 214 -8.57 -12.70 -5.02
N SER A 215 -9.56 -13.28 -4.33
CA SER A 215 -10.20 -12.62 -3.19
C SER A 215 -9.31 -12.61 -1.96
N THR A 216 -8.66 -11.47 -1.73
CA THR A 216 -8.02 -11.15 -0.45
C THR A 216 -9.02 -11.03 0.70
N GLN A 217 -10.30 -10.82 0.41
CA GLN A 217 -11.37 -10.80 1.41
C GLN A 217 -11.71 -12.21 1.93
N ASN A 218 -11.75 -13.21 1.04
CA ASN A 218 -11.97 -14.59 1.45
C ASN A 218 -10.85 -15.05 2.41
N MET A 219 -9.58 -14.80 2.06
CA MET A 219 -8.45 -15.05 2.95
C MET A 219 -8.61 -14.32 4.30
N LEU A 220 -8.95 -13.01 4.26
CA LEU A 220 -9.13 -12.16 5.44
C LEU A 220 -10.23 -12.66 6.40
N ASP A 221 -11.32 -13.20 5.86
CA ASP A 221 -12.49 -13.64 6.64
C ASP A 221 -12.42 -15.12 7.05
N CYS A 222 -11.76 -15.98 6.26
CA CYS A 222 -11.80 -17.43 6.37
C CYS A 222 -10.52 -18.12 6.87
N VAL A 223 -9.35 -17.49 6.80
CA VAL A 223 -8.12 -18.04 7.41
C VAL A 223 -8.31 -18.13 8.94
N ALA A 224 -7.77 -19.18 9.55
CA ALA A 224 -8.11 -19.56 10.92
C ALA A 224 -7.94 -18.43 11.95
N LYS A 225 -8.88 -18.35 12.91
CA LYS A 225 -9.02 -17.32 13.96
C LYS A 225 -7.83 -17.18 14.93
N THR A 226 -6.72 -17.87 14.70
CA THR A 226 -5.42 -17.58 15.34
C THR A 226 -4.78 -16.29 14.83
N TYR A 227 -5.36 -15.66 13.80
CA TYR A 227 -4.92 -14.39 13.22
C TYR A 227 -6.08 -13.39 13.19
N ASP A 228 -5.83 -12.17 13.67
CA ASP A 228 -6.83 -11.09 13.83
C ASP A 228 -7.23 -10.40 12.49
N GLY A 229 -7.05 -11.07 11.35
CA GLY A 229 -7.38 -10.55 10.01
C GLY A 229 -6.71 -9.21 9.68
N CYS A 230 -7.43 -8.11 9.95
CA CYS A 230 -6.95 -6.73 9.81
C CYS A 230 -5.93 -6.30 10.88
N ALA A 231 -5.68 -7.10 11.91
CA ALA A 231 -4.64 -6.83 12.91
C ALA A 231 -3.40 -7.73 12.74
N GLY A 232 -3.37 -8.60 11.74
CA GLY A 232 -2.18 -9.37 11.35
C GLY A 232 -2.51 -10.77 10.84
N GLY A 233 -1.51 -11.42 10.24
CA GLY A 233 -1.57 -12.74 9.64
C GLY A 233 -0.27 -13.08 8.92
N ASN A 234 -0.20 -14.24 8.25
CA ASN A 234 1.02 -14.72 7.60
C ASN A 234 0.70 -15.29 6.19
N PRO A 235 1.46 -14.93 5.13
CA PRO A 235 1.19 -15.42 3.77
C PRO A 235 1.19 -16.95 3.64
N TYR A 236 2.01 -17.66 4.41
CA TYR A 236 2.00 -19.14 4.40
C TYR A 236 0.67 -19.72 4.89
N GLU A 237 0.02 -19.09 5.86
CA GLU A 237 -1.23 -19.59 6.43
C GLU A 237 -2.42 -19.29 5.51
N ALA A 238 -2.33 -18.26 4.66
CA ALA A 238 -3.19 -18.13 3.49
C ALA A 238 -2.98 -19.30 2.52
N PHE A 239 -1.73 -19.57 2.07
CA PHE A 239 -1.45 -20.70 1.19
C PHE A 239 -1.87 -22.07 1.78
N SER A 240 -1.81 -22.21 3.11
CA SER A 240 -2.25 -23.40 3.85
C SER A 240 -3.77 -23.56 3.83
N TYR A 241 -4.52 -22.46 4.02
CA TYR A 241 -5.97 -22.42 3.88
C TYR A 241 -6.42 -22.77 2.44
N GLU A 242 -5.78 -22.17 1.44
CA GLU A 242 -6.12 -22.30 0.01
C GLU A 242 -5.95 -23.72 -0.56
N LYS A 243 -5.41 -24.66 0.22
CA LYS A 243 -5.39 -26.09 -0.11
C LYS A 243 -6.72 -26.81 0.08
N THR A 244 -7.58 -26.28 0.95
CA THR A 244 -8.86 -26.92 1.33
C THR A 244 -10.06 -25.97 1.32
N GLY A 245 -9.82 -24.67 1.53
CA GLY A 245 -10.80 -23.61 1.25
C GLY A 245 -11.03 -23.45 -0.25
N GLY A 246 -9.94 -23.32 -1.01
CA GLY A 246 -9.96 -23.18 -2.47
C GLY A 246 -10.11 -21.73 -2.92
N ILE A 247 -9.40 -21.42 -4.01
CA ILE A 247 -9.17 -20.06 -4.48
C ILE A 247 -10.47 -19.53 -5.11
N VAL A 248 -11.06 -18.50 -4.50
CA VAL A 248 -12.23 -17.77 -5.04
C VAL A 248 -11.83 -16.38 -5.55
N THR A 249 -12.56 -15.87 -6.53
CA THR A 249 -12.19 -14.62 -7.22
C THR A 249 -12.78 -13.37 -6.54
N ALA A 250 -12.13 -12.23 -6.70
CA ALA A 250 -12.55 -10.95 -6.11
C ALA A 250 -13.89 -10.45 -6.68
N ALA A 251 -14.34 -10.95 -7.84
CA ALA A 251 -15.68 -10.71 -8.37
C ALA A 251 -16.77 -11.50 -7.61
N LYS A 252 -16.42 -12.67 -7.07
CA LYS A 252 -17.34 -13.54 -6.29
C LYS A 252 -17.34 -13.17 -4.80
N TYR A 253 -16.22 -12.71 -4.26
CA TYR A 253 -16.08 -12.25 -2.88
C TYR A 253 -15.32 -10.90 -2.85
N PRO A 254 -16.03 -9.77 -3.03
CA PRO A 254 -15.42 -8.44 -3.12
C PRO A 254 -14.73 -7.95 -1.86
N TYR A 255 -13.76 -7.05 -2.02
CA TYR A 255 -12.96 -6.52 -0.91
C TYR A 255 -13.68 -5.41 -0.12
N ALA A 256 -13.81 -5.61 1.19
CA ALA A 256 -14.53 -4.74 2.13
C ALA A 256 -13.62 -3.95 3.08
N ALA A 257 -12.29 -4.14 3.01
CA ALA A 257 -11.29 -3.48 3.86
C ALA A 257 -11.49 -3.62 5.38
N LYS A 258 -12.22 -4.65 5.80
CA LYS A 258 -12.48 -5.05 7.20
C LYS A 258 -12.67 -6.56 7.25
N GLN A 259 -12.43 -7.19 8.40
CA GLN A 259 -12.76 -8.59 8.60
C GLN A 259 -14.26 -8.75 8.87
N ASN A 260 -14.90 -9.71 8.19
CA ASN A 260 -16.29 -10.11 8.36
C ASN A 260 -16.36 -11.60 8.79
N GLN A 261 -17.57 -12.17 8.78
CA GLN A 261 -17.75 -13.61 8.86
C GLN A 261 -17.38 -14.28 7.53
N CYS A 262 -16.60 -15.37 7.58
CA CYS A 262 -16.37 -16.24 6.44
C CYS A 262 -17.69 -16.76 5.85
N VAL A 263 -18.07 -16.27 4.68
CA VAL A 263 -19.24 -16.75 3.91
C VAL A 263 -18.88 -16.75 2.42
N TYR A 264 -18.64 -17.93 1.85
CA TYR A 264 -18.43 -18.11 0.42
C TYR A 264 -19.09 -19.40 -0.06
N ASN A 265 -19.38 -19.46 -1.36
CA ASN A 265 -19.90 -20.64 -2.01
C ASN A 265 -18.74 -21.49 -2.53
N LYS A 266 -18.71 -22.79 -2.20
CA LYS A 266 -17.68 -23.72 -2.70
C LYS A 266 -17.73 -23.93 -4.21
N ASN A 267 -18.87 -23.62 -4.84
CA ASN A 267 -19.01 -23.70 -6.30
C ASN A 267 -18.36 -22.50 -7.04
N ASP A 268 -17.86 -21.49 -6.31
CA ASP A 268 -17.13 -20.34 -6.86
C ASP A 268 -15.59 -20.51 -6.77
N ILE A 269 -15.11 -21.70 -6.38
CA ILE A 269 -13.69 -22.04 -6.34
C ILE A 269 -13.18 -22.28 -7.77
N ILE A 270 -12.12 -21.58 -8.18
CA ILE A 270 -11.51 -21.71 -9.51
C ILE A 270 -10.29 -22.64 -9.55
N ALA A 271 -9.56 -22.78 -8.43
CA ALA A 271 -8.32 -23.57 -8.33
C ALA A 271 -7.98 -23.88 -6.85
N TYR A 272 -6.93 -24.67 -6.61
CA TYR A 272 -6.41 -24.95 -5.26
C TYR A 272 -4.89 -24.77 -5.19
N VAL A 273 -4.37 -24.36 -4.03
CA VAL A 273 -2.94 -24.48 -3.74
C VAL A 273 -2.62 -25.96 -3.50
N ASP A 274 -1.65 -26.50 -4.24
CA ASP A 274 -1.14 -27.86 -4.05
C ASP A 274 -0.01 -27.83 -3.01
N GLN A 275 1.07 -27.13 -3.33
CA GLN A 275 2.25 -27.03 -2.48
C GLN A 275 2.48 -25.60 -2.00
N SER A 276 2.96 -25.49 -0.76
CA SER A 276 3.16 -24.21 -0.06
C SER A 276 4.43 -24.30 0.77
N PHE A 277 5.30 -23.32 0.62
CA PHE A 277 6.66 -23.35 1.16
C PHE A 277 6.88 -22.13 2.06
N ARG A 278 7.68 -22.33 3.10
CA ARG A 278 8.05 -21.32 4.10
C ARG A 278 9.52 -21.49 4.43
N HIS A 279 10.30 -20.45 4.20
CA HIS A 279 11.70 -20.42 4.60
C HIS A 279 11.96 -19.28 5.57
N ILE A 280 12.66 -19.59 6.66
CA ILE A 280 13.03 -18.66 7.74
C ILE A 280 14.56 -18.67 7.81
N PHE A 281 15.19 -17.70 7.15
CA PHE A 281 16.63 -17.67 6.96
C PHE A 281 17.35 -16.86 8.05
N LYS A 282 18.51 -17.35 8.51
CA LYS A 282 19.53 -16.49 9.11
C LYS A 282 20.26 -15.71 8.00
N LYS A 283 20.81 -14.53 8.33
CA LYS A 283 21.72 -13.80 7.42
C LYS A 283 22.90 -14.71 7.05
N SER A 284 23.03 -15.04 5.77
CA SER A 284 24.03 -15.95 5.20
C SER A 284 24.23 -15.60 3.71
N PRO A 285 25.45 -15.70 3.16
CA PRO A 285 25.72 -15.35 1.75
C PRO A 285 24.97 -16.25 0.75
N HIS A 286 24.49 -17.43 1.17
CA HIS A 286 23.75 -18.36 0.31
C HIS A 286 22.27 -17.99 0.11
N VAL A 287 21.72 -17.06 0.91
CA VAL A 287 20.27 -16.76 0.90
C VAL A 287 19.85 -16.00 -0.35
N GLU A 288 20.59 -14.96 -0.74
CA GLU A 288 20.26 -14.15 -1.91
C GLU A 288 20.32 -14.95 -3.23
N PRO A 289 21.38 -15.75 -3.52
CA PRO A 289 21.43 -16.54 -4.74
C PRO A 289 20.31 -17.57 -4.80
N TYR A 290 20.01 -18.23 -3.67
CA TYR A 290 18.93 -19.20 -3.58
C TYR A 290 17.55 -18.55 -3.77
N MET A 291 17.32 -17.35 -3.21
CA MET A 291 16.11 -16.57 -3.48
C MET A 291 15.98 -16.18 -4.95
N ARG A 292 17.07 -15.81 -5.65
CA ARG A 292 17.02 -15.55 -7.10
C ARG A 292 16.63 -16.80 -7.88
N LYS A 293 17.16 -17.97 -7.51
CA LYS A 293 16.78 -19.26 -8.10
C LYS A 293 15.30 -19.58 -7.89
N ILE A 294 14.77 -19.38 -6.68
CA ILE A 294 13.32 -19.51 -6.40
C ILE A 294 12.53 -18.55 -7.30
N VAL A 295 12.81 -17.24 -7.27
CA VAL A 295 12.04 -16.25 -8.06
C VAL A 295 12.09 -16.58 -9.56
N SER A 296 13.26 -16.99 -10.08
CA SER A 296 13.44 -17.35 -11.49
C SER A 296 12.68 -18.62 -11.92
N SER A 297 12.39 -19.53 -10.98
CA SER A 297 11.80 -20.85 -11.26
C SER A 297 10.32 -20.95 -10.85
N VAL A 298 9.95 -20.24 -9.79
CA VAL A 298 8.64 -20.31 -9.12
C VAL A 298 7.80 -19.06 -9.40
N GLY A 299 8.35 -18.00 -9.98
CA GLY A 299 7.59 -16.78 -10.28
C GLY A 299 7.58 -15.80 -9.10
N PRO A 300 6.53 -14.98 -8.95
CA PRO A 300 6.35 -14.10 -7.79
C PRO A 300 6.35 -14.88 -6.47
N ILE A 301 6.98 -14.33 -5.42
CA ILE A 301 7.00 -14.90 -4.06
C ILE A 301 6.66 -13.86 -3.00
N SER A 302 6.06 -14.29 -1.90
CA SER A 302 5.80 -13.44 -0.73
C SER A 302 7.07 -13.27 0.09
N ALA A 303 7.33 -12.04 0.53
CA ALA A 303 8.37 -11.72 1.49
C ALA A 303 7.80 -10.79 2.57
N VAL A 304 8.49 -10.68 3.72
CA VAL A 304 8.16 -9.68 4.75
C VAL A 304 9.31 -8.72 4.97
N ILE A 305 8.98 -7.47 5.26
CA ILE A 305 9.91 -6.34 5.37
C ILE A 305 9.58 -5.52 6.62
N TYR A 306 10.55 -4.78 7.13
CA TYR A 306 10.33 -3.70 8.09
C TYR A 306 10.00 -2.40 7.36
N ALA A 307 8.71 -2.09 7.25
CA ALA A 307 8.21 -0.83 6.69
C ALA A 307 8.39 0.32 7.71
N ASN A 308 9.56 0.96 7.71
CA ASN A 308 9.85 2.15 8.54
C ASN A 308 9.19 3.43 7.98
N LYS A 309 9.55 4.63 8.50
CA LYS A 309 9.01 5.91 8.01
C LYS A 309 9.49 6.26 6.59
N ASN A 310 10.71 5.88 6.22
CA ASN A 310 11.30 6.18 4.91
C ASN A 310 10.63 5.31 3.83
N PHE A 311 10.28 4.06 4.16
CA PHE A 311 9.54 3.16 3.28
C PHE A 311 8.06 3.57 3.09
N GLN A 312 7.40 4.13 4.11
CA GLN A 312 6.06 4.72 3.98
C GLN A 312 6.03 5.84 2.92
N ASP A 313 7.15 6.54 2.76
CA ASP A 313 7.29 7.74 1.92
C ASP A 313 8.14 7.50 0.66
N TYR A 314 8.48 6.25 0.36
CA TYR A 314 9.28 5.87 -0.80
C TYR A 314 8.58 6.28 -2.12
N ALA A 315 9.36 6.85 -3.04
CA ALA A 315 8.88 7.27 -4.36
C ALA A 315 9.59 6.54 -5.51
N SER A 316 10.92 6.51 -5.51
CA SER A 316 11.70 5.93 -6.61
C SER A 316 13.16 5.64 -6.24
N GLY A 317 13.84 4.82 -7.05
CA GLY A 317 15.24 4.42 -6.84
C GLY A 317 15.36 3.12 -6.05
N VAL A 318 16.57 2.72 -5.66
CA VAL A 318 16.79 1.48 -4.90
C VAL A 318 16.81 1.79 -3.40
N TYR A 319 15.72 1.45 -2.73
CA TYR A 319 15.54 1.68 -1.30
C TYR A 319 16.59 0.94 -0.46
N SER A 320 17.28 1.72 0.38
CA SER A 320 18.32 1.27 1.32
C SER A 320 18.22 2.16 2.56
N SER A 321 18.17 1.59 3.76
CA SER A 321 17.91 2.35 4.99
C SER A 321 18.62 1.71 6.18
N THR A 322 19.24 2.52 7.04
CA THR A 322 19.79 2.10 8.34
C THR A 322 18.71 1.82 9.38
N ASP A 323 17.57 2.51 9.25
CA ASP A 323 16.45 2.54 10.22
C ASP A 323 15.60 1.25 10.22
N CYS A 324 16.24 0.10 10.03
CA CYS A 324 15.67 -1.25 10.17
C CYS A 324 16.54 -2.19 11.01
N ASN A 325 17.73 -1.76 11.42
CA ASN A 325 18.59 -2.54 12.30
C ASN A 325 17.83 -2.89 13.60
N ASN A 326 18.03 -4.11 14.10
CA ASN A 326 17.38 -4.65 15.31
C ASN A 326 15.83 -4.61 15.33
N SER A 327 15.18 -4.48 14.16
CA SER A 327 13.72 -4.50 14.04
C SER A 327 13.17 -5.92 13.80
N LEU A 328 11.84 -6.07 13.88
CA LEU A 328 11.11 -7.27 13.45
C LEU A 328 10.29 -6.96 12.18
N PRO A 329 10.08 -7.91 11.25
CA PRO A 329 9.25 -7.64 10.06
C PRO A 329 7.81 -7.29 10.44
N ASN A 330 7.23 -6.29 9.78
CA ASN A 330 5.90 -5.77 10.12
C ASN A 330 5.03 -5.46 8.89
N HIS A 331 5.50 -5.78 7.69
CA HIS A 331 4.75 -5.65 6.45
C HIS A 331 5.01 -6.84 5.54
N ALA A 332 4.04 -7.23 4.74
CA ALA A 332 4.17 -8.28 3.74
C ALA A 332 4.05 -7.69 2.34
N VAL A 333 4.95 -8.09 1.46
CA VAL A 333 5.10 -7.62 0.07
C VAL A 333 5.27 -8.83 -0.85
N THR A 334 5.20 -8.64 -2.16
CA THR A 334 5.46 -9.73 -3.13
C THR A 334 6.65 -9.35 -3.98
N ILE A 335 7.74 -10.13 -3.91
CA ILE A 335 8.85 -10.01 -4.84
C ILE A 335 8.36 -10.52 -6.19
N VAL A 336 8.36 -9.64 -7.20
CA VAL A 336 7.91 -9.91 -8.58
C VAL A 336 9.06 -9.87 -9.58
N GLY A 337 10.30 -9.79 -9.10
CA GLY A 337 11.49 -9.75 -9.94
C GLY A 337 12.73 -9.27 -9.21
N TYR A 338 13.80 -9.08 -9.97
CA TYR A 338 15.08 -8.52 -9.52
C TYR A 338 15.91 -8.05 -10.71
N GLY A 339 16.83 -7.14 -10.46
CA GLY A 339 17.78 -6.65 -11.45
C GLY A 339 18.88 -5.84 -10.80
N THR A 340 19.49 -4.97 -11.59
CA THR A 340 20.56 -4.06 -11.17
C THR A 340 20.26 -2.69 -11.76
N ASP A 341 20.18 -1.67 -10.91
CA ASP A 341 20.10 -0.27 -11.33
C ASP A 341 21.52 0.22 -11.66
N PRO A 342 21.76 0.92 -12.79
CA PRO A 342 23.12 1.33 -13.18
C PRO A 342 23.77 2.33 -12.23
N ASN A 343 22.99 3.04 -11.41
CA ASN A 343 23.49 4.03 -10.44
C ASN A 343 23.44 3.49 -9.01
N PHE A 344 22.40 2.70 -8.68
CA PHE A 344 22.09 2.29 -7.30
C PHE A 344 22.28 0.80 -7.01
N GLY A 345 22.63 0.01 -8.03
CA GLY A 345 23.02 -1.40 -7.90
C GLY A 345 21.87 -2.40 -7.75
N ASP A 346 22.21 -3.58 -7.24
CA ASP A 346 21.35 -4.76 -7.17
C ASP A 346 20.08 -4.54 -6.34
N TYR A 347 18.92 -4.88 -6.93
CA TYR A 347 17.61 -4.75 -6.29
C TYR A 347 16.71 -5.98 -6.44
N TRP A 348 15.84 -6.17 -5.45
CA TRP A 348 14.57 -6.90 -5.54
C TRP A 348 13.50 -5.95 -6.02
N LEU A 349 12.70 -6.37 -7.01
CA LEU A 349 11.50 -5.65 -7.43
C LEU A 349 10.32 -6.20 -6.65
N LEU A 350 9.64 -5.34 -5.87
CA LEU A 350 8.45 -5.71 -5.10
C LEU A 350 7.18 -5.02 -5.61
N LYS A 351 6.06 -5.72 -5.49
CA LYS A 351 4.70 -5.21 -5.52
C LYS A 351 4.23 -4.96 -4.08
N ASN A 352 3.60 -3.81 -3.85
CA ASN A 352 3.03 -3.43 -2.56
C ASN A 352 1.48 -3.50 -2.60
N SER A 353 0.82 -3.26 -1.46
CA SER A 353 -0.64 -3.26 -1.28
C SER A 353 -1.19 -1.89 -0.84
N TRP A 354 -0.45 -0.82 -1.13
CA TRP A 354 -0.78 0.57 -0.79
C TRP A 354 -1.19 1.39 -2.03
N SER A 355 -2.00 0.80 -2.92
CA SER A 355 -2.42 1.39 -4.21
C SER A 355 -1.27 1.73 -5.16
N ASN A 356 -1.60 2.23 -6.35
CA ASN A 356 -0.63 2.81 -7.28
C ASN A 356 -0.09 4.18 -6.81
N LYS A 357 -0.75 4.87 -5.87
CA LYS A 357 -0.32 6.16 -5.30
C LYS A 357 0.83 6.06 -4.29
N TRP A 358 1.63 4.99 -4.29
CA TRP A 358 2.84 4.82 -3.46
C TRP A 358 3.98 4.27 -4.33
N GLY A 359 5.21 4.75 -4.13
CA GLY A 359 6.37 4.25 -4.88
C GLY A 359 6.24 4.38 -6.39
N GLU A 360 6.85 3.43 -7.09
CA GLU A 360 6.95 3.38 -8.55
C GLU A 360 5.67 2.75 -9.13
N ASN A 361 4.56 3.51 -9.10
CA ASN A 361 3.20 3.06 -9.45
C ASN A 361 2.70 1.85 -8.63
N GLY A 362 2.97 1.84 -7.33
CA GLY A 362 2.63 0.75 -6.41
C GLY A 362 3.69 -0.36 -6.30
N PHE A 363 4.78 -0.24 -7.05
CA PHE A 363 5.97 -1.08 -6.95
C PHE A 363 7.09 -0.35 -6.21
N GLY A 364 8.14 -1.08 -5.87
CA GLY A 364 9.39 -0.48 -5.40
C GLY A 364 10.57 -1.40 -5.60
N ARG A 365 11.77 -0.81 -5.52
CA ARG A 365 13.04 -1.53 -5.65
C ARG A 365 13.78 -1.46 -4.33
N VAL A 366 14.21 -2.60 -3.79
CA VAL A 366 14.84 -2.71 -2.45
C VAL A 366 16.20 -3.40 -2.60
N ALA A 367 17.25 -2.87 -1.95
CA ALA A 367 18.62 -3.35 -2.13
C ALA A 367 18.78 -4.85 -1.83
N ARG A 368 19.23 -5.60 -2.85
CA ARG A 368 19.41 -7.06 -2.85
C ARG A 368 20.81 -7.44 -2.35
N GLY A 369 20.95 -8.62 -1.74
CA GLY A 369 22.21 -9.14 -1.17
C GLY A 369 22.60 -8.54 0.18
N LYS A 370 21.77 -7.64 0.72
CA LYS A 370 22.02 -6.92 1.98
C LYS A 370 21.06 -7.32 3.09
N ASN A 371 20.08 -8.20 2.82
CA ASN A 371 18.89 -8.46 3.64
C ASN A 371 18.20 -7.15 4.07
N MET A 372 18.05 -6.22 3.12
CA MET A 372 17.62 -4.86 3.39
C MET A 372 16.22 -4.85 4.01
N CYS A 373 16.10 -4.23 5.18
CA CYS A 373 14.87 -4.22 5.98
C CYS A 373 14.26 -5.62 6.21
N LEU A 374 15.08 -6.67 6.28
CA LEU A 374 14.69 -8.07 6.49
C LEU A 374 13.98 -8.77 5.31
N ILE A 375 13.99 -8.18 4.11
CA ILE A 375 13.30 -8.73 2.93
C ILE A 375 13.77 -10.13 2.49
N GLU A 376 14.98 -10.54 2.89
CA GLU A 376 15.55 -11.86 2.62
C GLU A 376 15.43 -12.83 3.83
N SER A 377 14.91 -12.37 4.97
CA SER A 377 14.85 -13.17 6.21
C SER A 377 13.72 -14.18 6.26
N ARG A 378 12.57 -13.91 5.63
CA ARG A 378 11.44 -14.84 5.59
C ARG A 378 10.70 -14.71 4.26
N VAL A 379 10.61 -15.83 3.54
CA VAL A 379 9.92 -15.92 2.25
C VAL A 379 8.95 -17.08 2.23
N TYR A 380 7.88 -16.90 1.47
CA TYR A 380 6.79 -17.86 1.32
C TYR A 380 6.39 -17.91 -0.15
N TYR A 381 6.10 -19.10 -0.66
CA TYR A 381 5.60 -19.27 -2.02
C TYR A 381 4.66 -20.46 -2.13
N ALA A 382 3.86 -20.47 -3.19
CA ALA A 382 2.89 -21.52 -3.47
C ALA A 382 3.03 -21.99 -4.92
N GLN A 383 2.69 -23.25 -5.14
CA GLN A 383 2.39 -23.82 -6.45
C GLN A 383 0.93 -24.25 -6.43
N ILE A 384 0.19 -23.91 -7.48
CA ILE A 384 -1.20 -24.32 -7.66
C ILE A 384 -1.27 -25.40 -8.74
N THR A 385 -2.40 -26.09 -8.78
CA THR A 385 -2.77 -26.90 -9.94
C THR A 385 -4.03 -26.32 -10.62
N ASP A 386 -4.21 -26.65 -11.90
CA ASP A 386 -5.46 -26.35 -12.61
C ASP A 386 -6.62 -27.23 -12.09
N GLN A 387 -7.82 -27.05 -12.65
CA GLN A 387 -9.01 -27.86 -12.26
C GLN A 387 -8.85 -29.36 -12.56
N ASN A 388 -7.89 -29.75 -13.41
CA ASN A 388 -7.56 -31.12 -13.76
C ASN A 388 -6.38 -31.69 -12.93
N ARG A 389 -5.87 -30.91 -11.96
CA ARG A 389 -4.68 -31.19 -11.13
C ARG A 389 -3.32 -31.17 -11.87
N ASN A 390 -3.23 -30.52 -13.02
CA ASN A 390 -1.95 -30.29 -13.70
C ASN A 390 -1.13 -29.21 -12.98
N VAL A 391 0.17 -29.46 -12.76
CA VAL A 391 1.09 -28.47 -12.18
C VAL A 391 1.51 -27.45 -13.25
N CYS A 392 1.16 -26.18 -13.03
CA CYS A 392 1.50 -25.10 -13.95
C CYS A 392 3.00 -24.76 -13.87
N LYS A 393 3.69 -24.79 -15.02
CA LYS A 393 5.13 -24.51 -15.15
C LYS A 393 5.37 -23.11 -15.72
N LEU A 394 6.59 -22.59 -15.56
CA LEU A 394 7.08 -21.55 -16.47
C LEU A 394 7.39 -22.20 -17.83
N SER A 395 7.05 -21.49 -18.90
CA SER A 395 7.40 -21.79 -20.29
C SER A 395 8.80 -21.30 -20.63
#